data_AF-A0A9X6QV31-F1
#
_entry.id   AF-A0A9X6QV31-F1
#
_cell.length_a   1.000
_cell.length_b   1.000
_cell.length_c   1.000
_cell.angle_alpha   90.00
_cell.angle_beta   90.00
_cell.angle_gamma   90.00
#
_symmetry.space_group_name_H-M   'P 1'
#
loop_
_entity.id
_entity.type
_entity.pdbx_description
1 polymer ?
#
loop_
_entity_poly.entity_id
_entity_poly.type
_entity_poly.pdbx_seq_one_letter_code
_entity_poly.pdbx_strand_id
1 'polypeptide(L)'
;MAEDKTNTQTVEELGMAFETENPHGDTMLETNFDQFERVREHELEELARMKRERTVGKGLITVVSEKLFPTKNGKSERIQVLTMQIGTHTTAYCPITEAGINVPKNPQWLVGRTKPLIIEHFQKTEEGNFAVVSITAGELALQKRLYEEVTAQEGNKVYTGTVSGHIPSAQTVLVEVHGVTIGVRYSHWSYTFVRPEDIVIGDVVELIIDKVGEKNGRYEFRGNKKKLETDPIEKLLELKKRRDRFVGKIVGVDAIAGIFVEVAPGIQFKGLKSRNLANPTVEDAKNQTIVTCELLNIDAKNRKGTVRILNYPQGQSKKTNSSIFQF
;
A
#
# COMPACT_ATOMS: atom_id res chain seq x y z
N MET A 1 15.05 -76.13 -37.53
CA MET A 1 14.62 -74.88 -36.87
C MET A 1 15.66 -74.53 -35.84
N ALA A 2 16.24 -73.33 -36.00
CA ALA A 2 17.24 -72.65 -35.16
C ALA A 2 18.57 -73.37 -34.94
N GLU A 3 19.54 -72.98 -35.78
CA GLU A 3 20.96 -73.36 -35.73
C GLU A 3 21.76 -72.50 -34.74
N ASP A 4 22.76 -73.18 -34.21
CA ASP A 4 23.91 -72.74 -33.43
C ASP A 4 24.98 -72.08 -34.33
N LYS A 5 25.80 -71.16 -33.80
CA LYS A 5 27.25 -70.95 -34.09
C LYS A 5 27.81 -69.52 -33.88
N THR A 6 28.65 -69.42 -32.85
CA THR A 6 30.07 -68.96 -32.81
C THR A 6 30.58 -67.65 -33.45
N ASN A 7 31.37 -66.96 -32.60
CA ASN A 7 32.71 -66.38 -32.81
C ASN A 7 32.95 -65.08 -33.62
N THR A 8 33.53 -64.12 -32.88
CA THR A 8 34.82 -63.42 -33.10
C THR A 8 35.16 -62.88 -34.49
N GLN A 9 35.35 -61.56 -34.58
CA GLN A 9 36.42 -60.86 -35.32
C GLN A 9 36.30 -59.34 -35.08
N THR A 10 37.23 -58.74 -34.32
CA THR A 10 38.34 -57.88 -34.79
C THR A 10 37.90 -56.61 -35.52
N VAL A 11 38.15 -55.46 -34.92
CA VAL A 11 38.74 -54.30 -35.63
C VAL A 11 39.75 -53.65 -34.67
N GLU A 12 41.02 -53.86 -34.98
CA GLU A 12 42.15 -53.07 -34.50
C GLU A 12 42.12 -51.65 -35.10
N GLU A 13 42.53 -50.70 -34.25
CA GLU A 13 43.35 -49.51 -34.50
C GLU A 13 42.96 -48.45 -35.55
N LEU A 14 42.94 -47.20 -35.05
CA LEU A 14 43.58 -45.97 -35.59
C LEU A 14 42.72 -44.76 -35.17
N GLY A 15 43.12 -43.80 -34.34
CA GLY A 15 44.34 -43.53 -33.61
C GLY A 15 44.16 -42.15 -32.95
N MET A 16 45.18 -41.77 -32.17
CA MET A 16 45.45 -40.44 -31.62
C MET A 16 44.81 -40.08 -30.28
N ALA A 17 45.72 -39.96 -29.32
CA ALA A 17 45.56 -39.46 -27.97
C ALA A 17 44.82 -38.12 -27.92
N PHE A 18 43.98 -37.95 -26.90
CA PHE A 18 43.74 -36.64 -26.32
C PHE A 18 44.07 -36.70 -24.84
N GLU A 19 45.01 -35.85 -24.49
CA GLU A 19 45.57 -35.59 -23.19
C GLU A 19 44.48 -35.19 -22.18
N THR A 20 44.71 -35.60 -20.94
CA THR A 20 44.03 -35.11 -19.74
C THR A 20 44.34 -33.62 -19.50
N GLU A 21 43.35 -32.75 -19.65
CA GLU A 21 43.28 -31.37 -19.11
C GLU A 21 41.78 -31.00 -19.02
N ASN A 22 41.16 -30.35 -18.03
CA ASN A 22 41.54 -29.65 -16.81
C ASN A 22 40.25 -29.52 -15.93
N PRO A 23 40.29 -29.61 -14.59
CA PRO A 23 39.11 -29.44 -13.72
C PRO A 23 38.88 -27.96 -13.33
N HIS A 24 38.78 -27.04 -14.29
CA HIS A 24 38.69 -25.58 -14.04
C HIS A 24 37.27 -24.99 -14.16
N GLY A 25 36.23 -25.82 -14.26
CA GLY A 25 34.84 -25.35 -14.40
C GLY A 25 34.16 -24.92 -13.09
N ASP A 26 34.51 -25.54 -11.96
CA ASP A 26 33.82 -25.29 -10.69
C ASP A 26 34.34 -24.05 -9.94
N THR A 27 35.58 -23.64 -10.19
CA THR A 27 36.23 -22.53 -9.46
C THR A 27 35.70 -21.14 -9.87
N MET A 28 35.14 -21.00 -11.08
CA MET A 28 34.57 -19.74 -11.57
C MET A 28 33.16 -19.42 -11.05
N LEU A 29 32.41 -20.45 -10.66
CA LEU A 29 31.12 -20.25 -10.00
C LEU A 29 31.33 -19.82 -8.54
N GLU A 30 32.25 -20.46 -7.82
CA GLU A 30 32.57 -20.11 -6.43
C GLU A 30 33.11 -18.69 -6.26
N THR A 31 33.94 -18.20 -7.19
CA THR A 31 34.55 -16.85 -7.13
C THR A 31 33.55 -15.70 -7.24
N ASN A 32 32.37 -15.90 -7.83
CA ASN A 32 31.33 -14.86 -7.90
C ASN A 32 30.51 -14.71 -6.60
N PHE A 33 30.51 -15.73 -5.73
CA PHE A 33 29.75 -15.69 -4.47
C PHE A 33 30.41 -14.83 -3.39
N ASP A 34 31.72 -14.60 -3.49
CA ASP A 34 32.53 -13.91 -2.49
C ASP A 34 32.83 -12.45 -2.80
N GLN A 35 32.57 -11.98 -4.03
CA GLN A 35 32.90 -10.61 -4.41
C GLN A 35 31.95 -9.59 -3.77
N PHE A 36 32.50 -8.84 -2.81
CA PHE A 36 31.89 -7.63 -2.26
C PHE A 36 32.60 -6.40 -2.81
N GLU A 37 31.84 -5.44 -3.31
CA GLU A 37 32.37 -4.19 -3.79
C GLU A 37 32.83 -3.34 -2.59
N ARG A 38 34.09 -2.89 -2.66
CA ARG A 38 34.74 -2.15 -1.59
C ARG A 38 34.19 -0.72 -1.52
N VAL A 39 33.95 -0.26 -0.29
CA VAL A 39 33.62 1.14 -0.03
C VAL A 39 34.88 2.01 -0.21
N ARG A 40 34.74 3.10 -0.99
CA ARG A 40 35.83 4.05 -1.27
C ARG A 40 36.14 4.88 -0.01
N GLU A 41 37.41 5.24 0.20
CA GLU A 41 37.86 5.90 1.45
C GLU A 41 37.15 7.23 1.74
N HIS A 42 36.86 8.02 0.70
CA HIS A 42 36.13 9.29 0.86
C HIS A 42 34.66 9.12 1.26
N GLU A 43 34.02 8.00 0.89
CA GLU A 43 32.65 7.68 1.28
C GLU A 43 32.59 7.02 2.65
N LEU A 44 33.67 6.35 3.07
CA LEU A 44 33.74 5.65 4.34
C LEU A 44 33.51 6.59 5.54
N GLU A 45 34.03 7.82 5.49
CA GLU A 45 33.84 8.79 6.58
C GLU A 45 32.38 9.27 6.69
N GLU A 46 31.73 9.54 5.56
CA GLU A 46 30.32 9.93 5.53
C GLU A 46 29.41 8.81 6.01
N LEU A 47 29.64 7.58 5.53
CA LEU A 47 28.90 6.40 5.94
C LEU A 47 29.16 6.07 7.43
N ALA A 48 30.39 6.29 7.92
CA ALA A 48 30.71 6.15 9.34
C ALA A 48 30.02 7.23 10.20
N ARG A 49 29.86 8.46 9.69
CA ARG A 49 29.02 9.49 10.34
C ARG A 49 27.56 9.05 10.38
N MET A 50 27.01 8.59 9.26
CA MET A 50 25.63 8.09 9.20
C MET A 50 25.36 6.93 10.16
N LYS A 51 26.34 6.03 10.32
CA LYS A 51 26.28 4.95 11.32
C LYS A 51 26.28 5.50 12.75
N ARG A 52 27.19 6.42 13.09
CA ARG A 52 27.31 7.03 14.42
C ARG A 52 26.03 7.77 14.84
N GLU A 53 25.46 8.51 13.91
CA GLU A 53 24.25 9.32 14.14
C GLU A 53 22.94 8.52 13.93
N ARG A 54 23.05 7.27 13.48
CA ARG A 54 21.92 6.41 13.05
C ARG A 54 20.93 7.15 12.14
N THR A 55 21.46 7.88 11.17
CA THR A 55 20.64 8.59 10.18
C THR A 55 20.01 7.61 9.21
N VAL A 56 18.72 7.78 8.93
CA VAL A 56 18.02 6.99 7.90
C VAL A 56 18.45 7.49 6.52
N GLY A 57 19.18 6.65 5.78
CA GLY A 57 19.51 6.87 4.39
C GLY A 57 18.46 6.27 3.44
N LYS A 58 18.64 6.47 2.14
CA LYS A 58 17.88 5.80 1.08
C LYS A 58 18.85 5.05 0.17
N GLY A 59 18.49 3.84 -0.22
CA GLY A 59 19.27 3.06 -1.18
C GLY A 59 18.40 2.42 -2.24
N LEU A 60 18.86 2.42 -3.49
CA LEU A 60 18.24 1.74 -4.62
C LEU A 60 18.69 0.27 -4.62
N ILE A 61 17.75 -0.66 -4.63
CA ILE A 61 18.07 -2.09 -4.73
C ILE A 61 18.36 -2.40 -6.19
N THR A 62 19.59 -2.84 -6.49
CA THR A 62 20.04 -3.10 -7.87
C THR A 62 19.99 -4.59 -8.21
N VAL A 63 20.41 -5.45 -7.28
CA VAL A 63 20.52 -6.89 -7.51
C VAL A 63 20.13 -7.66 -6.25
N VAL A 64 19.50 -8.82 -6.43
CA VAL A 64 19.35 -9.83 -5.38
C VAL A 64 20.11 -11.07 -5.83
N SER A 65 21.03 -11.53 -4.99
CA SER A 65 21.88 -12.70 -5.28
C SER A 65 22.12 -13.50 -4.01
N GLU A 66 22.39 -14.79 -4.15
CA GLU A 66 22.92 -15.58 -3.04
C GLU A 66 24.40 -15.25 -2.85
N LYS A 67 24.81 -15.02 -1.60
CA LYS A 67 26.22 -14.76 -1.24
C LYS A 67 26.56 -15.48 0.06
N LEU A 68 27.85 -15.77 0.25
CA LEU A 68 28.39 -16.18 1.54
C LEU A 68 28.44 -14.95 2.45
N PHE A 69 27.40 -14.77 3.25
CA PHE A 69 27.27 -13.61 4.11
C PHE A 69 27.76 -13.93 5.52
N PRO A 70 28.71 -13.16 6.07
CA PRO A 70 29.16 -13.33 7.44
C PRO A 70 28.06 -12.93 8.42
N THR A 71 27.60 -13.88 9.22
CA THR A 71 26.62 -13.62 10.27
C THR A 71 27.27 -12.99 11.49
N LYS A 72 26.44 -12.40 12.38
CA LYS A 72 26.89 -11.82 13.67
C LYS A 72 27.68 -12.82 14.55
N ASN A 73 27.54 -14.11 14.30
CA ASN A 73 28.22 -15.19 15.02
C ASN A 73 29.60 -15.54 14.42
N GLY A 74 30.06 -14.81 13.40
CA GLY A 74 31.36 -15.02 12.74
C GLY A 74 31.40 -16.21 11.78
N LYS A 75 30.28 -16.89 11.54
CA LYS A 75 30.15 -17.95 10.53
C LYS A 75 29.56 -17.38 9.24
N SER A 76 30.17 -17.70 8.10
CA SER A 76 29.62 -17.36 6.78
C SER A 76 28.52 -18.35 6.42
N GLU A 77 27.33 -17.84 6.16
CA GLU A 77 26.18 -18.63 5.72
C GLU A 77 25.76 -18.20 4.31
N ARG A 78 25.35 -19.16 3.48
CA ARG A 78 24.78 -18.86 2.17
C ARG A 78 23.36 -18.34 2.36
N ILE A 79 23.18 -17.05 2.14
CA ILE A 79 21.87 -16.39 2.24
C ILE A 79 21.65 -15.48 1.04
N GLN A 80 20.39 -15.15 0.77
CA GLN A 80 20.05 -14.12 -0.19
C GLN A 80 20.42 -12.74 0.37
N VAL A 81 21.10 -11.95 -0.46
CA VAL A 81 21.59 -10.62 -0.12
C VAL A 81 21.11 -9.65 -1.20
N LEU A 82 20.56 -8.53 -0.75
CA LEU A 82 20.21 -7.41 -1.60
C LEU A 82 21.43 -6.49 -1.72
N THR A 83 21.86 -6.27 -2.94
CA THR A 83 22.86 -5.26 -3.27
C THR A 83 22.13 -3.93 -3.49
N MET A 84 22.54 -2.92 -2.74
CA MET A 84 21.92 -1.60 -2.73
C MET A 84 22.93 -0.52 -3.08
N GLN A 85 22.55 0.42 -3.93
CA GLN A 85 23.32 1.61 -4.22
C GLN A 85 22.86 2.76 -3.32
N ILE A 86 23.78 3.32 -2.55
CA ILE A 86 23.58 4.48 -1.67
C ILE A 86 24.29 5.67 -2.31
N GLY A 87 23.53 6.73 -2.60
CA GLY A 87 24.05 7.88 -3.32
C GLY A 87 24.51 7.49 -4.74
N THR A 88 25.65 8.03 -5.17
CA THR A 88 26.12 7.87 -6.56
C THR A 88 26.98 6.64 -6.79
N HIS A 89 27.77 6.17 -5.82
CA HIS A 89 28.78 5.12 -6.07
C HIS A 89 29.03 4.17 -4.90
N THR A 90 28.32 4.30 -3.78
CA THR A 90 28.51 3.38 -2.67
C THR A 90 27.60 2.18 -2.84
N THR A 91 28.20 0.99 -2.87
CA THR A 91 27.46 -0.26 -2.79
C THR A 91 27.40 -0.75 -1.34
N ALA A 92 26.21 -1.16 -0.92
CA ALA A 92 25.92 -1.69 0.39
C ALA A 92 25.12 -2.99 0.28
N TYR A 93 25.19 -3.81 1.31
CA TYR A 93 24.63 -5.15 1.32
C TYR A 93 23.63 -5.30 2.46
N CYS A 94 22.41 -5.74 2.12
CA CYS A 94 21.36 -6.03 3.07
C CYS A 94 21.08 -7.53 3.06
N PRO A 95 21.24 -8.26 4.19
CA PRO A 95 20.80 -9.65 4.25
C PRO A 95 19.27 -9.72 4.15
N ILE A 96 18.75 -10.82 3.59
CA ILE A 96 17.30 -10.99 3.38
C ILE A 96 16.48 -10.90 4.67
N THR A 97 17.06 -11.28 5.81
CA THR A 97 16.45 -11.17 7.14
C THR A 97 16.17 -9.73 7.57
N GLU A 98 16.89 -8.77 6.99
CA GLU A 98 16.80 -7.33 7.27
C GLU A 98 16.18 -6.55 6.10
N ALA A 99 15.57 -7.25 5.12
CA ALA A 99 15.05 -6.67 3.87
C ALA A 99 13.73 -5.89 4.01
N GLY A 100 13.32 -5.57 5.24
CA GLY A 100 12.15 -4.77 5.56
C GLY A 100 11.14 -5.49 6.45
N ILE A 101 10.16 -4.73 6.94
CA ILE A 101 9.11 -5.21 7.83
C ILE A 101 8.19 -6.21 7.12
N ASN A 102 7.97 -6.01 5.82
CA ASN A 102 7.16 -6.84 4.94
C ASN A 102 7.97 -7.24 3.70
N VAL A 103 8.65 -8.37 3.77
CA VAL A 103 9.43 -8.92 2.66
C VAL A 103 8.51 -9.69 1.71
N PRO A 104 8.52 -9.41 0.39
CA PRO A 104 7.73 -10.17 -0.56
C PRO A 104 8.21 -11.62 -0.64
N LYS A 105 7.30 -12.54 -1.01
CA LYS A 105 7.63 -13.97 -1.20
C LYS A 105 8.76 -14.18 -2.19
N ASN A 106 8.81 -13.37 -3.24
CA ASN A 106 9.92 -13.33 -4.18
C ASN A 106 10.73 -12.03 -3.95
N PRO A 107 11.94 -12.13 -3.37
CA PRO A 107 12.80 -10.97 -3.10
C PRO A 107 13.22 -10.21 -4.37
N GLN A 108 13.21 -10.86 -5.54
CA GLN A 108 13.53 -10.22 -6.82
C GLN A 108 12.59 -9.04 -7.15
N TRP A 109 11.38 -9.01 -6.59
CA TRP A 109 10.43 -7.90 -6.78
C TRP A 109 10.84 -6.60 -6.07
N LEU A 110 11.86 -6.66 -5.22
CA LEU A 110 12.45 -5.50 -4.58
C LEU A 110 13.45 -4.76 -5.48
N VAL A 111 13.95 -5.40 -6.54
CA VAL A 111 14.87 -4.79 -7.50
C VAL A 111 14.22 -3.57 -8.16
N GLY A 112 14.98 -2.49 -8.29
CA GLY A 112 14.52 -1.20 -8.82
C GLY A 112 13.78 -0.33 -7.81
N ARG A 113 13.56 -0.79 -6.56
CA ARG A 113 12.91 0.01 -5.52
C ARG A 113 13.94 0.75 -4.66
N THR A 114 13.64 1.99 -4.33
CA THR A 114 14.38 2.74 -3.31
C THR A 114 13.76 2.48 -1.93
N LYS A 115 14.58 2.07 -0.97
CA LYS A 115 14.15 1.76 0.39
C LYS A 115 14.92 2.57 1.44
N PRO A 116 14.28 2.94 2.56
CA PRO A 116 14.98 3.54 3.68
C PRO A 116 15.88 2.49 4.33
N LEU A 117 17.07 2.89 4.77
CA LEU A 117 18.05 1.99 5.36
C LEU A 117 18.85 2.68 6.46
N ILE A 118 19.43 1.88 7.34
CA ILE A 118 20.46 2.30 8.29
C ILE A 118 21.69 1.43 8.09
N ILE A 119 22.86 2.04 8.23
CA ILE A 119 24.14 1.33 8.23
C ILE A 119 24.32 0.70 9.61
N GLU A 120 24.30 -0.63 9.66
CA GLU A 120 24.46 -1.39 10.90
C GLU A 120 25.93 -1.49 11.26
N HIS A 121 26.76 -1.98 10.33
CA HIS A 121 28.19 -2.11 10.54
C HIS A 121 28.97 -2.17 9.22
N PHE A 122 30.28 -2.09 9.32
CA PHE A 122 31.18 -2.34 8.20
C PHE A 122 31.87 -3.66 8.49
N GLN A 123 31.82 -4.57 7.52
CA GLN A 123 32.52 -5.83 7.57
C GLN A 123 33.88 -5.66 6.92
N LYS A 124 34.94 -6.14 7.57
CA LYS A 124 36.27 -6.22 6.97
C LYS A 124 36.48 -7.63 6.43
N THR A 125 36.70 -7.75 5.13
CA THR A 125 37.15 -8.98 4.46
C THR A 125 38.54 -8.78 3.88
N GLU A 126 39.15 -9.85 3.39
CA GLU A 126 40.48 -9.81 2.74
C GLU A 126 40.50 -8.89 1.51
N GLU A 127 39.34 -8.70 0.86
CA GLU A 127 39.16 -7.87 -0.33
C GLU A 127 38.86 -6.38 -0.02
N GLY A 128 38.46 -6.06 1.21
CA GLY A 128 38.16 -4.68 1.62
C GLY A 128 37.07 -4.55 2.69
N ASN A 129 36.68 -3.30 2.98
CA ASN A 129 35.55 -3.02 3.85
C ASN A 129 34.28 -2.88 3.00
N PHE A 130 33.21 -3.58 3.37
CA PHE A 130 31.88 -3.37 2.78
C PHE A 130 30.85 -2.95 3.84
N ALA A 131 29.85 -2.18 3.41
CA ALA A 131 28.79 -1.68 4.30
C ALA A 131 27.64 -2.68 4.41
N VAL A 132 27.32 -3.08 5.63
CA VAL A 132 26.13 -3.88 5.95
C VAL A 132 25.02 -2.96 6.41
N VAL A 133 23.86 -3.07 5.77
CA VAL A 133 22.70 -2.21 6.04
C VAL A 133 21.49 -3.03 6.43
N SER A 134 20.56 -2.39 7.14
CA SER A 134 19.24 -2.95 7.46
C SER A 134 18.15 -2.01 6.96
N ILE A 135 17.26 -2.54 6.12
CA ILE A 135 16.03 -1.87 5.69
C ILE A 135 15.02 -1.89 6.83
N THR A 136 14.92 -3.01 7.55
CA THR A 136 14.02 -3.15 8.71
C THR A 136 14.27 -2.08 9.76
N ALA A 137 15.54 -1.83 10.13
CA ALA A 137 15.92 -0.79 11.08
C ALA A 137 15.60 0.62 10.54
N GLY A 138 15.80 0.85 9.24
CA GLY A 138 15.45 2.11 8.59
C GLY A 138 13.94 2.40 8.62
N GLU A 139 13.12 1.41 8.25
CA GLU A 139 11.65 1.51 8.30
C GLU A 139 11.16 1.73 9.75
N LEU A 140 11.71 1.00 10.72
CA LEU A 140 11.38 1.17 12.14
C LEU A 140 11.77 2.55 12.69
N ALA A 141 12.91 3.10 12.26
CA ALA A 141 13.33 4.44 12.67
C ALA A 141 12.41 5.53 12.12
N LEU A 142 11.94 5.40 10.86
CA LEU A 142 10.94 6.31 10.30
C LEU A 142 9.60 6.20 11.03
N GLN A 143 9.16 4.97 11.32
CA GLN A 143 7.97 4.72 12.10
C GLN A 143 8.06 5.36 13.50
N LYS A 144 9.18 5.17 14.21
CA LYS A 144 9.39 5.76 15.53
C LYS A 144 9.33 7.30 15.51
N ARG A 145 9.96 7.93 14.51
CA ARG A 145 9.90 9.39 14.33
C ARG A 145 8.46 9.88 14.12
N LEU A 146 7.70 9.21 13.27
CA LEU A 146 6.29 9.54 13.05
C LEU A 146 5.44 9.29 14.30
N TYR A 147 5.73 8.24 15.06
CA TYR A 147 5.07 7.95 16.34
C TYR A 147 5.25 9.09 17.34
N GLU A 148 6.49 9.53 17.53
CA GLU A 148 6.83 10.64 18.42
C GLU A 148 6.16 11.95 17.97
N GLU A 149 6.16 12.23 16.67
CA GLU A 149 5.51 13.40 16.07
C GLU A 149 3.99 13.41 16.33
N VAL A 150 3.30 12.30 16.07
CA VAL A 150 1.86 12.19 16.25
C VAL A 150 1.49 12.25 17.74
N THR A 151 2.29 11.62 18.61
CA THR A 151 2.04 11.62 20.06
C THR A 151 2.24 13.00 20.66
N ALA A 152 3.20 13.78 20.17
CA ALA A 152 3.46 15.14 20.63
C ALA A 152 2.39 16.16 20.20
N GLN A 153 1.67 15.91 19.10
CA GLN A 153 0.74 16.88 18.48
C GLN A 153 -0.75 16.58 18.73
N GLU A 154 -1.08 15.73 19.71
CA GLU A 154 -2.46 15.40 20.15
C GLU A 154 -3.46 15.12 18.99
N GLY A 155 -3.02 14.45 17.94
CA GLY A 155 -3.92 13.81 16.96
C GLY A 155 -4.76 14.72 16.05
N ASN A 156 -4.46 16.03 15.96
CA ASN A 156 -5.16 16.96 15.06
C ASN A 156 -4.31 17.50 13.91
N LYS A 157 -3.05 17.07 13.79
CA LYS A 157 -2.22 17.48 12.66
C LYS A 157 -2.73 16.83 11.37
N VAL A 158 -2.85 17.64 10.33
CA VAL A 158 -3.09 17.18 8.97
C VAL A 158 -1.76 16.73 8.36
N TYR A 159 -1.75 15.53 7.81
CA TYR A 159 -0.62 14.95 7.09
C TYR A 159 -0.98 14.81 5.62
N THR A 160 -0.05 15.19 4.76
CA THR A 160 -0.13 14.91 3.32
C THR A 160 0.58 13.59 3.03
N GLY A 161 -0.08 12.70 2.30
CA GLY A 161 0.46 11.41 1.93
C GLY A 161 0.09 11.02 0.50
N THR A 162 0.76 9.99 -0.01
CA THR A 162 0.51 9.46 -1.36
C THR A 162 -0.12 8.08 -1.28
N VAL A 163 -1.17 7.81 -2.04
CA VAL A 163 -1.81 6.50 -2.08
C VAL A 163 -0.86 5.49 -2.72
N SER A 164 -0.37 4.53 -1.93
CA SER A 164 0.56 3.50 -2.41
C SER A 164 -0.16 2.23 -2.86
N GLY A 165 -1.41 2.04 -2.44
CA GLY A 165 -2.25 0.91 -2.87
C GLY A 165 -3.52 0.77 -2.04
N HIS A 166 -4.25 -0.32 -2.26
CA HIS A 166 -5.39 -0.68 -1.43
C HIS A 166 -5.49 -2.20 -1.29
N ILE A 167 -6.11 -2.65 -0.20
CA ILE A 167 -6.37 -4.06 0.10
C ILE A 167 -7.89 -4.23 0.17
N PRO A 168 -8.55 -4.71 -0.91
CA PRO A 168 -9.99 -4.84 -0.96
C PRO A 168 -10.55 -5.79 0.12
N SER A 169 -9.86 -6.90 0.37
CA SER A 169 -10.27 -7.90 1.38
C SER A 169 -10.31 -7.35 2.80
N ALA A 170 -9.40 -6.42 3.12
CA ALA A 170 -9.35 -5.74 4.40
C ALA A 170 -10.05 -4.37 4.39
N GLN A 171 -10.66 -3.97 3.26
CA GLN A 171 -11.28 -2.67 3.03
C GLN A 171 -10.41 -1.50 3.52
N THR A 172 -9.13 -1.53 3.17
CA THR A 172 -8.12 -0.58 3.67
C THR A 172 -7.31 0.00 2.51
N VAL A 173 -7.25 1.33 2.45
CA VAL A 173 -6.35 2.08 1.57
C VAL A 173 -5.01 2.25 2.27
N LEU A 174 -3.92 2.07 1.55
CA LEU A 174 -2.56 2.28 2.02
C LEU A 174 -2.09 3.65 1.54
N VAL A 175 -1.75 4.51 2.49
CA VAL A 175 -1.23 5.86 2.21
C VAL A 175 0.16 5.97 2.80
N GLU A 176 1.12 6.40 2.01
CA GLU A 176 2.50 6.63 2.45
C GLU A 176 2.64 8.08 2.93
N VAL A 177 3.03 8.26 4.19
CA VAL A 177 3.31 9.54 4.83
C VAL A 177 4.73 9.49 5.38
N HIS A 178 5.59 10.41 4.96
CA HIS A 178 7.00 10.47 5.38
C HIS A 178 7.78 9.13 5.23
N GLY A 179 7.42 8.30 4.24
CA GLY A 179 8.04 6.98 4.02
C GLY A 179 7.47 5.86 4.91
N VAL A 180 6.41 6.13 5.66
CA VAL A 180 5.70 5.15 6.50
C VAL A 180 4.32 4.86 5.90
N THR A 181 3.98 3.58 5.77
CA THR A 181 2.66 3.17 5.29
C THR A 181 1.62 3.24 6.40
N ILE A 182 0.55 3.98 6.15
CA ILE A 182 -0.61 4.18 7.02
C ILE A 182 -1.82 3.49 6.42
N GLY A 183 -2.55 2.73 7.23
CA GLY A 183 -3.80 2.10 6.82
C GLY A 183 -5.00 3.02 7.08
N VAL A 184 -5.78 3.31 6.05
CA VAL A 184 -7.06 4.04 6.16
C VAL A 184 -8.18 3.10 5.75
N ARG A 185 -9.08 2.75 6.68
CA ARG A 185 -10.25 1.93 6.34
C ARG A 185 -11.18 2.70 5.40
N TYR A 186 -11.91 2.01 4.53
CA TYR A 186 -12.87 2.63 3.61
C TYR A 186 -13.91 3.47 4.36
N SER A 187 -14.34 3.03 5.55
CA SER A 187 -15.24 3.77 6.44
C SER A 187 -14.70 5.10 6.97
N HIS A 188 -13.38 5.28 6.96
CA HIS A 188 -12.66 6.49 7.37
C HIS A 188 -12.06 7.26 6.19
N TRP A 189 -12.25 6.76 4.96
CA TRP A 189 -11.76 7.39 3.74
C TRP A 189 -12.69 8.52 3.28
N SER A 190 -13.99 8.28 3.30
CA SER A 190 -15.01 9.28 2.96
C SER A 190 -16.33 8.98 3.71
N TYR A 191 -17.24 9.95 3.72
CA TYR A 191 -18.63 9.70 4.09
C TYR A 191 -19.39 8.90 3.02
N THR A 192 -19.03 9.02 1.73
CA THR A 192 -19.61 8.23 0.64
C THR A 192 -19.14 6.78 0.68
N PHE A 193 -19.95 5.88 0.12
CA PHE A 193 -19.50 4.51 -0.15
C PHE A 193 -18.32 4.52 -1.14
N VAL A 194 -17.18 3.99 -0.70
CA VAL A 194 -15.94 3.94 -1.49
C VAL A 194 -15.84 2.60 -2.18
N ARG A 195 -15.73 2.61 -3.51
CA ARG A 195 -15.42 1.40 -4.26
C ARG A 195 -13.91 1.30 -4.48
N PRO A 196 -13.35 0.08 -4.58
CA PRO A 196 -11.92 -0.10 -4.89
C PRO A 196 -11.49 0.65 -6.16
N GLU A 197 -12.37 0.71 -7.16
CA GLU A 197 -12.09 1.34 -8.46
C GLU A 197 -11.98 2.87 -8.37
N ASP A 198 -12.55 3.49 -7.33
CA ASP A 198 -12.49 4.93 -7.12
C ASP A 198 -11.14 5.37 -6.50
N ILE A 199 -10.31 4.42 -6.04
CA ILE A 199 -9.04 4.70 -5.38
C ILE A 199 -7.93 4.70 -6.41
N VAL A 200 -7.42 5.90 -6.73
CA VAL A 200 -6.31 6.07 -7.66
C VAL A 200 -4.98 5.95 -6.93
N ILE A 201 -4.14 5.01 -7.38
CA ILE A 201 -2.78 4.83 -6.86
C ILE A 201 -1.90 6.00 -7.36
N GLY A 202 -1.10 6.58 -6.47
CA GLY A 202 -0.28 7.75 -6.73
C GLY A 202 -0.97 9.08 -6.40
N ASP A 203 -2.24 9.07 -6.02
CA ASP A 203 -2.96 10.28 -5.64
C ASP A 203 -2.41 10.88 -4.33
N VAL A 204 -2.37 12.21 -4.25
CA VAL A 204 -1.90 12.94 -3.08
C VAL A 204 -3.10 13.33 -2.24
N VAL A 205 -3.17 12.81 -1.01
CA VAL A 205 -4.30 12.98 -0.12
C VAL A 205 -3.88 13.55 1.23
N GLU A 206 -4.76 14.34 1.82
CA GLU A 206 -4.63 14.80 3.19
C GLU A 206 -5.41 13.89 4.14
N LEU A 207 -4.83 13.59 5.31
CA LEU A 207 -5.46 12.77 6.34
C LEU A 207 -4.97 13.14 7.73
N ILE A 208 -5.75 12.77 8.73
CA ILE A 208 -5.35 12.87 10.14
C ILE A 208 -5.02 11.47 10.65
N ILE A 209 -3.94 11.32 11.41
CA ILE A 209 -3.60 10.05 12.07
C ILE A 209 -4.39 9.99 13.38
N ASP A 210 -5.38 9.09 13.46
CA ASP A 210 -6.35 9.06 14.57
C ASP A 210 -5.96 8.10 15.69
N LYS A 211 -5.27 7.02 15.35
CA LYS A 211 -4.82 6.00 16.28
C LYS A 211 -3.43 5.57 15.92
N VAL A 212 -2.61 5.52 16.95
CA VAL A 212 -1.27 4.96 16.87
C VAL A 212 -1.19 3.86 17.91
N GLY A 213 -0.62 2.72 17.53
CA GLY A 213 -0.41 1.59 18.41
C GLY A 213 1.01 1.07 18.26
N GLU A 214 1.61 0.65 19.37
CA GLU A 214 2.86 -0.10 19.34
C GLU A 214 2.56 -1.57 19.63
N LYS A 215 2.99 -2.46 18.74
CA LYS A 215 2.82 -3.90 18.88
C LYS A 215 4.10 -4.62 18.51
N ASN A 216 4.66 -5.37 19.46
CA ASN A 216 5.89 -6.15 19.27
C ASN A 216 7.06 -5.30 18.70
N GLY A 217 7.20 -4.06 19.15
CA GLY A 217 8.22 -3.12 18.66
C GLY A 217 7.99 -2.57 17.25
N ARG A 218 6.80 -2.78 16.67
CA ARG A 218 6.36 -2.14 15.42
C ARG A 218 5.30 -1.11 15.73
N TYR A 219 5.27 -0.03 14.95
CA TYR A 219 4.27 1.01 15.08
C TYR A 219 3.21 0.87 14.00
N GLU A 220 1.95 0.76 14.42
CA GLU A 220 0.78 0.74 13.55
C GLU A 220 0.11 2.11 13.56
N PHE A 221 -0.11 2.66 12.36
CA PHE A 221 -0.76 3.95 12.16
C PHE A 221 -2.10 3.74 11.48
N ARG A 222 -3.16 4.32 12.04
CA ARG A 222 -4.46 4.42 11.38
C ARG A 222 -4.75 5.86 11.04
N GLY A 223 -5.08 6.06 9.77
CA GLY A 223 -5.45 7.35 9.24
C GLY A 223 -6.97 7.50 9.15
N ASN A 224 -7.40 8.74 9.11
CA ASN A 224 -8.78 9.14 8.99
C ASN A 224 -8.85 10.41 8.15
N LYS A 225 -9.26 10.25 6.89
CA LYS A 225 -9.46 11.34 5.94
C LYS A 225 -10.81 12.03 6.19
N LYS A 226 -11.80 11.25 6.60
CA LYS A 226 -13.17 11.68 6.89
C LYS A 226 -13.27 12.81 7.93
N LYS A 227 -12.35 12.89 8.89
CA LYS A 227 -12.31 13.97 9.89
C LYS A 227 -12.07 15.37 9.29
N LEU A 228 -11.52 15.45 8.07
CA LEU A 228 -11.33 16.71 7.36
C LEU A 228 -12.61 17.20 6.69
N GLU A 229 -13.54 16.29 6.42
CA GLU A 229 -14.83 16.60 5.81
C GLU A 229 -15.85 16.96 6.90
N THR A 230 -16.67 17.98 6.66
CA THR A 230 -17.81 18.30 7.55
C THR A 230 -18.82 17.14 7.53
N ASP A 231 -19.32 16.73 8.71
CA ASP A 231 -20.29 15.63 8.77
C ASP A 231 -21.58 16.00 8.01
N PRO A 232 -21.99 15.22 6.99
CA PRO A 232 -23.19 15.48 6.23
C PRO A 232 -24.46 15.50 7.08
N ILE A 233 -24.50 14.85 8.25
CA ILE A 233 -25.65 14.90 9.17
C ILE A 233 -25.88 16.32 9.72
N GLU A 234 -24.81 17.06 9.99
CA GLU A 234 -24.92 18.42 10.51
C GLU A 234 -25.62 19.32 9.49
N LYS A 235 -25.23 19.21 8.21
CA LYS A 235 -25.89 19.90 7.10
C LYS A 235 -27.37 19.49 6.97
N LEU A 236 -27.68 18.21 7.11
CA LEU A 236 -29.08 17.72 7.07
C LEU A 236 -29.93 18.25 8.24
N LEU A 237 -29.34 18.41 9.43
CA LEU A 237 -30.02 19.01 10.59
C LEU A 237 -30.33 20.49 10.35
N GLU A 238 -29.43 21.23 9.70
CA GLU A 238 -29.69 22.62 9.30
C GLU A 238 -30.83 22.71 8.28
N LEU A 239 -30.82 21.86 7.25
CA LEU A 239 -31.90 21.78 6.26
C LEU A 239 -33.25 21.47 6.91
N LYS A 240 -33.28 20.60 7.93
CA LYS A 240 -34.51 20.32 8.71
C LYS A 240 -35.04 21.57 9.41
N LYS A 241 -34.17 22.36 10.04
CA LYS A 241 -34.57 23.59 10.76
C LYS A 241 -35.21 24.60 9.81
N ARG A 242 -34.69 24.72 8.59
CA ARG A 242 -35.19 25.64 7.56
C ARG A 242 -36.38 25.08 6.77
N ARG A 243 -36.63 23.78 6.83
CA ARG A 243 -37.59 23.03 5.98
C ARG A 243 -37.28 23.20 4.49
N ASP A 244 -36.00 23.22 4.17
CA ASP A 244 -35.53 23.39 2.80
C ASP A 244 -35.72 22.11 1.98
N ARG A 245 -35.97 22.30 0.69
CA ARG A 245 -35.98 21.22 -0.29
C ARG A 245 -34.57 21.00 -0.79
N PHE A 246 -34.17 19.75 -0.91
CA PHE A 246 -32.83 19.39 -1.37
C PHE A 246 -32.89 18.22 -2.35
N VAL A 247 -31.76 17.95 -2.98
CA VAL A 247 -31.63 16.89 -3.98
C VAL A 247 -31.17 15.61 -3.31
N GLY A 248 -31.84 14.50 -3.61
CA GLY A 248 -31.37 13.15 -3.30
C GLY A 248 -31.27 12.29 -4.54
N LYS A 249 -30.68 11.10 -4.40
CA LYS A 249 -30.59 10.08 -5.46
C LYS A 249 -31.29 8.81 -5.01
N ILE A 250 -32.09 8.19 -5.87
CA ILE A 250 -32.67 6.88 -5.57
C ILE A 250 -31.55 5.84 -5.66
N VAL A 251 -31.30 5.11 -4.58
CA VAL A 251 -30.23 4.10 -4.51
C VAL A 251 -30.77 2.68 -4.36
N GLY A 252 -32.04 2.54 -4.00
CA GLY A 252 -32.68 1.24 -3.88
C GLY A 252 -34.19 1.35 -3.92
N VAL A 253 -34.83 0.36 -4.54
CA VAL A 253 -36.28 0.20 -4.51
C VAL A 253 -36.55 -1.25 -4.16
N ASP A 254 -37.25 -1.47 -3.06
CA ASP A 254 -37.67 -2.78 -2.61
C ASP A 254 -39.18 -2.81 -2.42
N ALA A 255 -39.83 -3.90 -2.86
CA ALA A 255 -41.28 -4.03 -2.80
C ALA A 255 -41.82 -4.07 -1.35
N ILE A 256 -41.00 -4.52 -0.40
CA ILE A 256 -41.36 -4.70 1.02
C ILE A 256 -40.80 -3.54 1.85
N ALA A 257 -39.50 -3.25 1.74
CA ALA A 257 -38.84 -2.25 2.56
C ALA A 257 -39.12 -0.81 2.10
N GLY A 258 -39.44 -0.62 0.81
CA GLY A 258 -39.79 0.65 0.19
C GLY A 258 -38.64 1.27 -0.61
N ILE A 259 -38.71 2.59 -0.78
CA ILE A 259 -37.73 3.35 -1.59
C ILE A 259 -36.62 3.86 -0.67
N PHE A 260 -35.37 3.72 -1.09
CA PHE A 260 -34.19 4.26 -0.41
C PHE A 260 -33.60 5.40 -1.22
N VAL A 261 -33.43 6.55 -0.58
CA VAL A 261 -32.89 7.75 -1.17
C VAL A 261 -31.60 8.13 -0.45
N GLU A 262 -30.50 8.25 -1.18
CA GLU A 262 -29.28 8.85 -0.70
C GLU A 262 -29.47 10.38 -0.66
N VAL A 263 -29.42 10.92 0.54
CA VAL A 263 -29.72 12.34 0.84
C VAL A 263 -28.46 13.19 1.00
N ALA A 264 -27.35 12.52 1.30
CA ALA A 264 -26.02 13.07 1.46
C ALA A 264 -25.02 11.90 1.29
N PRO A 265 -23.74 12.18 1.03
CA PRO A 265 -22.66 11.19 0.95
C PRO A 265 -22.80 10.02 1.94
N GLY A 266 -23.17 8.84 1.44
CA GLY A 266 -23.28 7.59 2.22
C GLY A 266 -24.39 7.56 3.27
N ILE A 267 -25.33 8.51 3.23
CA ILE A 267 -26.51 8.53 4.11
C ILE A 267 -27.75 8.24 3.29
N GLN A 268 -28.39 7.11 3.60
CA GLN A 268 -29.59 6.63 2.92
C GLN A 268 -30.80 6.68 3.86
N PHE A 269 -31.84 7.40 3.45
CA PHE A 269 -33.09 7.53 4.20
C PHE A 269 -34.24 6.87 3.46
N LYS A 270 -35.27 6.47 4.22
CA LYS A 270 -36.48 5.91 3.65
C LYS A 270 -37.26 7.02 2.94
N GLY A 271 -37.52 6.82 1.65
CA GLY A 271 -38.31 7.70 0.81
C GLY A 271 -39.80 7.39 0.92
N LEU A 272 -40.59 8.41 1.24
CA LEU A 272 -42.05 8.41 1.13
C LEU A 272 -42.45 9.19 -0.11
N LYS A 273 -43.00 8.49 -1.09
CA LYS A 273 -43.55 9.13 -2.29
C LYS A 273 -44.90 9.77 -1.98
N SER A 274 -45.19 10.89 -2.63
CA SER A 274 -46.56 11.41 -2.69
C SER A 274 -47.43 10.56 -3.61
N ARG A 275 -48.75 10.50 -3.37
CA ARG A 275 -49.68 9.65 -4.15
C ARG A 275 -49.66 9.94 -5.65
N ASN A 276 -49.38 11.19 -6.03
CA ASN A 276 -49.42 11.68 -7.41
C ASN A 276 -48.12 11.44 -8.20
N LEU A 277 -47.11 10.80 -7.60
CA LEU A 277 -45.83 10.48 -8.24
C LEU A 277 -45.80 9.04 -8.72
N ALA A 278 -45.18 8.83 -9.89
CA ALA A 278 -44.87 7.51 -10.41
C ALA A 278 -44.04 6.70 -9.40
N ASN A 279 -44.23 5.38 -9.38
CA ASN A 279 -43.41 4.50 -8.55
C ASN A 279 -42.00 4.42 -9.15
N PRO A 280 -40.95 4.72 -8.37
CA PRO A 280 -39.59 4.44 -8.80
C PRO A 280 -39.43 2.96 -9.10
N THR A 281 -38.64 2.64 -10.12
CA THR A 281 -38.31 1.28 -10.53
C THR A 281 -36.89 0.90 -10.11
N VAL A 282 -36.54 -0.38 -10.28
CA VAL A 282 -35.18 -0.86 -10.01
C VAL A 282 -34.15 -0.23 -10.97
N GLU A 283 -34.57 0.15 -12.19
CA GLU A 283 -33.71 0.86 -13.14
C GLU A 283 -33.37 2.27 -12.64
N ASP A 284 -34.33 2.96 -12.02
CA ASP A 284 -34.07 4.29 -11.44
C ASP A 284 -33.05 4.26 -10.31
N ALA A 285 -33.03 3.17 -9.54
CA ALA A 285 -32.02 2.93 -8.50
C ALA A 285 -30.64 2.66 -9.10
N LYS A 286 -30.57 1.87 -10.19
CA LYS A 286 -29.30 1.62 -10.90
C LYS A 286 -28.74 2.91 -11.52
N ASN A 287 -29.61 3.74 -12.07
CA ASN A 287 -29.25 5.03 -12.68
C ASN A 287 -29.05 6.16 -11.67
N GLN A 288 -29.20 5.88 -10.37
CA GLN A 288 -29.11 6.87 -9.30
C GLN A 288 -29.96 8.12 -9.55
N THR A 289 -31.21 7.90 -9.96
CA THR A 289 -32.07 8.96 -10.49
C THR A 289 -32.31 10.07 -9.46
N ILE A 290 -32.19 11.31 -9.94
CA ILE A 290 -32.25 12.51 -9.11
C ILE A 290 -33.70 12.81 -8.71
N VAL A 291 -33.90 13.08 -7.41
CA VAL A 291 -35.19 13.41 -6.81
C VAL A 291 -35.12 14.66 -5.96
N THR A 292 -36.21 15.43 -5.95
CA THR A 292 -36.37 16.54 -5.02
C THR A 292 -37.06 16.04 -3.76
N CYS A 293 -36.39 16.22 -2.63
CA CYS A 293 -36.79 15.69 -1.34
C CYS A 293 -36.95 16.79 -0.29
N GLU A 294 -37.79 16.51 0.70
CA GLU A 294 -37.93 17.30 1.93
C GLU A 294 -37.72 16.38 3.13
N LEU A 295 -36.97 16.84 4.14
CA LEU A 295 -36.67 16.05 5.32
C LEU A 295 -37.88 16.03 6.27
N LEU A 296 -38.45 14.85 6.56
CA LEU A 296 -39.55 14.74 7.53
C LEU A 296 -39.01 14.49 8.93
N ASN A 297 -38.23 13.42 9.07
CA ASN A 297 -37.64 13.05 10.34
C ASN A 297 -36.17 12.65 10.16
N ILE A 298 -35.37 12.94 11.18
CA ILE A 298 -33.97 12.57 11.27
C ILE A 298 -33.66 12.19 12.70
N ASP A 299 -33.06 11.02 12.83
CA ASP A 299 -32.41 10.55 14.04
C ASP A 299 -30.90 10.59 13.78
N ALA A 300 -30.26 11.65 14.29
CA ALA A 300 -28.85 11.89 14.12
C ALA A 300 -27.97 10.81 14.79
N LYS A 301 -28.44 10.21 15.88
CA LYS A 301 -27.69 9.19 16.62
C LYS A 301 -27.58 7.91 15.81
N ASN A 302 -28.72 7.46 15.27
CA ASN A 302 -28.78 6.24 14.47
C ASN A 302 -28.49 6.46 12.99
N ARG A 303 -28.23 7.71 12.57
CA ARG A 303 -28.08 8.12 11.16
C ARG A 303 -29.23 7.62 10.29
N LYS A 304 -30.45 7.64 10.83
CA LYS A 304 -31.67 7.18 10.16
C LYS A 304 -32.60 8.36 9.94
N GLY A 305 -33.41 8.28 8.90
CA GLY A 305 -34.32 9.36 8.58
C GLY A 305 -35.38 8.95 7.58
N THR A 306 -36.33 9.84 7.40
CA THR A 306 -37.41 9.70 6.43
C THR A 306 -37.50 10.97 5.63
N VAL A 307 -37.51 10.82 4.31
CA VAL A 307 -37.66 11.93 3.38
C VAL A 307 -38.96 11.80 2.61
N ARG A 308 -39.60 12.93 2.35
CA ARG A 308 -40.71 13.01 1.41
C ARG A 308 -40.17 13.31 0.03
N ILE A 309 -40.46 12.45 -0.94
CA ILE A 309 -40.17 12.72 -2.35
C ILE A 309 -41.28 13.63 -2.88
N LEU A 310 -40.90 14.84 -3.26
CA LEU A 310 -41.80 15.87 -3.77
C LEU A 310 -41.88 15.83 -5.29
N ASN A 311 -40.75 15.59 -5.96
CA ASN A 311 -40.69 15.56 -7.42
C ASN A 311 -39.75 14.46 -7.91
N TYR A 312 -40.24 13.67 -8.87
CA TYR A 312 -39.56 12.54 -9.50
C TYR A 312 -40.33 12.12 -10.79
N PRO A 313 -39.64 11.79 -11.88
CA PRO A 313 -38.20 12.01 -12.13
C PRO A 313 -37.90 13.47 -12.50
N GLN A 314 -36.73 13.99 -12.13
CA GLN A 314 -36.25 15.26 -12.67
C GLN A 314 -36.06 15.12 -14.19
N GLY A 315 -36.83 15.89 -14.97
CA GLY A 315 -36.90 15.77 -16.43
C GLY A 315 -38.32 15.89 -16.99
N GLN A 316 -39.35 15.69 -16.16
CA GLN A 316 -40.70 16.14 -16.51
C GLN A 316 -40.83 17.64 -16.20
N SER A 317 -40.70 18.46 -17.24
CA SER A 317 -40.85 19.92 -17.16
C SER A 317 -42.11 20.31 -16.38
N LYS A 318 -41.94 20.79 -15.15
CA LYS A 318 -42.91 21.64 -14.49
C LYS A 318 -42.29 23.00 -14.28
N LYS A 319 -42.84 23.97 -15.01
CA LYS A 319 -42.57 25.40 -14.91
C LYS A 319 -42.72 25.85 -13.46
N THR A 320 -41.64 25.98 -12.70
CA THR A 320 -41.51 26.99 -11.64
C THR A 320 -40.09 27.04 -11.10
N ASN A 321 -39.54 28.24 -11.04
CA ASN A 321 -38.21 28.56 -10.53
C ASN A 321 -38.11 28.22 -9.04
N SER A 322 -37.36 27.19 -8.69
CA SER A 322 -36.80 27.02 -7.36
C SER A 322 -35.32 26.71 -7.51
N SER A 323 -34.46 27.52 -6.90
CA SER A 323 -33.02 27.32 -6.83
C SER A 323 -32.72 25.96 -6.20
N ILE A 324 -32.24 25.02 -7.02
CA ILE A 324 -31.83 23.68 -6.61
C ILE A 324 -30.35 23.75 -6.24
N PHE A 325 -30.01 23.42 -5.00
CA PHE A 325 -28.62 23.22 -4.59
C PHE A 325 -28.19 21.80 -4.92
N GLN A 326 -27.04 21.68 -5.55
CA GLN A 326 -26.37 20.42 -5.88
C GLN A 326 -25.13 20.30 -4.98
N PHE A 327 -24.95 19.12 -4.39
CA PHE A 327 -23.73 18.75 -3.67
C PHE A 327 -22.65 18.31 -4.66
#